data_AF-A0A329SQN3-F1
#
_entry.id   AF-A0A329SQN3-F1
#
_cell.length_a   1.000
_cell.length_b   1.000
_cell.length_c   1.000
_cell.angle_alpha   90.00
_cell.angle_beta   90.00
_cell.angle_gamma   90.00
#
_symmetry.space_group_name_H-M   'P 1'
#
loop_
_entity.id
_entity.type
_entity.pdbx_description
1 polymer ?
#
loop_
_entity_poly.entity_id
_entity_poly.type
_entity_poly.pdbx_seq_one_letter_code
_entity_poly.pdbx_strand_id
1 'polypeptide(L)'
;MTSHSIRRGAAAYANASPKLAIQWISTRGAWLLESLTKAFAYIGTTASEDQSVAKVLTGYQAPDVPVVTPTIRDLKQRLPVLDYGQLVTLRDDLYRHVLGFQDARFNVSLDVVDATFASLLMHLETIRTATENARANSFVSRYLHELQRGIAATNSLLGCEDML
;
A
#
# COMPACT_ATOMS: atom_id res chain seq x y z
N MET A 1 29.38 -19.39 -5.40
CA MET A 1 28.37 -19.29 -4.32
C MET A 1 28.99 -19.82 -3.05
N THR A 2 28.98 -19.05 -1.95
CA THR A 2 29.44 -19.54 -0.64
C THR A 2 28.30 -20.29 0.05
N SER A 3 28.61 -21.33 0.81
CA SER A 3 27.63 -22.19 1.52
C SER A 3 26.64 -21.41 2.40
N HIS A 4 27.04 -20.24 2.88
CA HIS A 4 26.21 -19.34 3.68
C HIS A 4 24.99 -18.76 2.93
N SER A 5 25.11 -18.48 1.63
CA SER A 5 23.99 -17.96 0.82
C SER A 5 22.86 -19.00 0.68
N ILE A 6 23.23 -20.28 0.51
CA ILE A 6 22.26 -21.38 0.39
C ILE A 6 21.51 -21.60 1.69
N ARG A 7 22.21 -21.59 2.84
CA ARG A 7 21.58 -21.73 4.16
C ARG A 7 20.60 -20.60 4.45
N ARG A 8 20.92 -19.37 4.04
CA ARG A 8 20.02 -18.22 4.16
C ARG A 8 18.77 -18.38 3.30
N GLY A 9 18.95 -18.70 2.02
CA GLY A 9 17.83 -18.90 1.10
C GLY A 9 16.90 -20.04 1.54
N ALA A 10 17.48 -21.17 1.95
CA ALA A 10 16.71 -22.34 2.42
C ALA A 10 15.94 -22.06 3.72
N ALA A 11 16.54 -21.34 4.67
CA ALA A 11 15.86 -20.97 5.91
C ALA A 11 14.71 -19.98 5.66
N ALA A 12 14.92 -18.97 4.81
CA ALA A 12 13.87 -18.03 4.40
C ALA A 12 12.71 -18.74 3.67
N TYR A 13 13.03 -19.67 2.76
CA TYR A 13 12.02 -20.46 2.06
C TYR A 13 11.21 -21.37 3.00
N ALA A 14 11.89 -22.05 3.94
CA ALA A 14 11.20 -22.88 4.94
C ALA A 14 10.30 -22.04 5.87
N ASN A 15 10.74 -20.83 6.24
CA ASN A 15 10.01 -19.94 7.13
C ASN A 15 8.78 -19.29 6.46
N ALA A 16 8.76 -19.20 5.13
CA ALA A 16 7.56 -18.79 4.39
C ALA A 16 6.41 -19.82 4.49
N SER A 17 6.66 -21.03 5.00
CA SER A 17 5.63 -22.06 5.20
C SER A 17 4.95 -21.91 6.57
N PRO A 18 3.62 -21.69 6.62
CA PRO A 18 2.90 -21.59 7.89
C PRO A 18 2.84 -22.92 8.67
N LYS A 19 3.28 -24.03 8.04
CA LYS A 19 3.30 -25.37 8.64
C LYS A 19 4.59 -25.68 9.39
N LEU A 20 5.62 -24.82 9.29
CA LEU A 20 6.93 -25.05 9.86
C LEU A 20 7.21 -24.00 10.93
N ALA A 21 7.20 -24.40 12.21
CA ALA A 21 7.54 -23.49 13.29
C ALA A 21 9.04 -23.11 13.24
N ILE A 22 9.35 -21.87 13.58
CA ILE A 22 10.71 -21.32 13.63
C ILE A 22 11.67 -22.15 14.50
N GLN A 23 11.15 -22.78 15.55
CA GLN A 23 11.90 -23.71 16.41
C GLN A 23 12.39 -24.94 15.63
N TRP A 24 11.55 -25.52 14.76
CA TRP A 24 11.93 -26.67 13.95
C TRP A 24 13.00 -26.31 12.92
N ILE A 25 12.89 -25.13 12.31
CA ILE A 25 13.86 -24.61 11.35
C ILE A 25 15.21 -24.36 12.04
N SER A 26 15.19 -23.80 13.25
CA SER A 26 16.38 -23.52 14.05
C SER A 26 17.11 -24.81 14.44
N THR A 27 16.38 -25.79 15.00
CA THR A 27 16.97 -27.08 15.43
C THR A 27 17.47 -27.91 14.24
N ARG A 28 16.72 -27.96 13.13
CA ARG A 28 17.11 -28.74 11.93
C ARG A 28 18.20 -28.05 11.08
N GLY A 29 18.28 -26.72 11.15
CA GLY A 29 19.33 -25.94 10.50
C GLY A 29 20.63 -25.88 11.30
N ALA A 30 20.72 -26.61 12.43
CA ALA A 30 21.84 -26.61 13.37
C ALA A 30 22.22 -25.18 13.82
N TRP A 31 21.22 -24.33 14.03
CA TRP A 31 21.39 -22.99 14.58
C TRP A 31 21.45 -23.12 16.11
N LEU A 32 22.66 -23.11 16.67
CA LEU A 32 22.88 -23.16 18.12
C LEU A 32 22.33 -21.89 18.81
N LEU A 33 21.83 -22.02 20.04
CA LEU A 33 21.31 -20.90 20.85
C LEU A 33 22.35 -19.79 21.06
N GLU A 34 23.64 -20.14 21.07
CA GLU A 34 24.76 -19.20 21.19
C GLU A 34 24.86 -18.22 20.00
N SER A 35 24.11 -18.49 18.92
CA SER A 35 23.98 -17.63 17.75
C SER A 35 22.51 -17.23 17.47
N LEU A 36 21.69 -17.10 18.52
CA LEU A 36 20.28 -16.67 18.40
C LEU A 36 20.13 -15.37 17.60
N THR A 37 21.02 -14.39 17.80
CA THR A 37 21.01 -13.13 17.02
C THR A 37 21.17 -13.39 15.52
N LYS A 38 21.94 -14.40 15.14
CA LYS A 38 22.11 -14.81 13.74
C LYS A 38 20.89 -15.59 13.23
N ALA A 39 20.25 -16.39 14.09
CA ALA A 39 18.99 -17.05 13.74
C ALA A 39 17.87 -16.01 13.50
N PHE A 40 17.73 -14.99 14.35
CA PHE A 40 16.77 -13.90 14.15
C PHE A 40 17.03 -13.10 12.86
N ALA A 41 18.29 -12.79 12.55
CA ALA A 41 18.63 -12.07 11.31
C ALA A 41 18.42 -12.89 10.02
N TYR A 42 18.32 -14.22 10.12
CA TYR A 42 18.14 -15.12 8.97
C TYR A 42 16.71 -15.67 8.84
N ILE A 43 15.97 -15.74 9.95
CA ILE A 43 14.67 -16.44 10.05
C ILE A 43 13.56 -15.55 10.61
N GLY A 44 13.87 -14.62 11.53
CA GLY A 44 12.85 -13.81 12.22
C GLY A 44 12.38 -12.56 11.48
N THR A 45 13.07 -12.17 10.40
CA THR A 45 12.73 -10.99 9.58
C THR A 45 12.39 -11.42 8.16
N THR A 46 11.45 -12.36 7.98
CA THR A 46 10.92 -12.61 6.64
C THR A 46 9.75 -11.67 6.37
N ALA A 47 9.46 -11.48 5.09
CA ALA A 47 8.34 -10.63 4.66
C ALA A 47 7.01 -11.04 5.32
N SER A 48 6.83 -12.32 5.67
CA SER A 48 5.62 -12.81 6.33
C SER A 48 5.49 -12.34 7.78
N GLU A 49 6.58 -12.36 8.56
CA GLU A 49 6.56 -11.81 9.93
C GLU A 49 6.38 -10.28 9.89
N ASP A 50 7.09 -9.59 9.00
CA ASP A 50 6.99 -8.13 8.87
C ASP A 50 5.56 -7.71 8.50
N GLN A 51 4.91 -8.42 7.58
CA GLN A 51 3.50 -8.22 7.25
C GLN A 51 2.59 -8.50 8.46
N SER A 52 2.86 -9.54 9.24
CA SER A 52 2.05 -9.90 10.42
C SER A 52 2.15 -8.84 11.52
N VAL A 53 3.36 -8.32 11.77
CA VAL A 53 3.60 -7.21 12.70
C VAL A 53 2.94 -5.94 12.18
N ALA A 54 3.12 -5.61 10.90
CA ALA A 54 2.50 -4.44 10.28
C ALA A 54 0.98 -4.48 10.40
N LYS A 55 0.34 -5.63 10.15
CA LYS A 55 -1.11 -5.82 10.34
C LYS A 55 -1.55 -5.43 11.75
N VAL A 56 -0.90 -5.97 12.78
CA VAL A 56 -1.22 -5.67 14.18
C VAL A 56 -1.02 -4.18 14.47
N LEU A 57 0.09 -3.59 14.03
CA LEU A 57 0.39 -2.17 14.25
C LEU A 57 -0.60 -1.23 13.55
N THR A 58 -1.14 -1.64 12.40
CA THR A 58 -2.17 -0.89 11.66
C THR A 58 -3.59 -1.11 12.18
N GLY A 59 -3.77 -1.87 13.28
CA GLY A 59 -5.07 -2.11 13.90
C GLY A 59 -5.93 -3.16 13.18
N TYR A 60 -5.31 -4.03 12.37
CA TYR A 60 -6.03 -5.07 11.66
C TYR A 60 -6.54 -6.15 12.61
N GLN A 61 -7.86 -6.34 12.67
CA GLN A 61 -8.53 -7.16 13.69
C GLN A 61 -8.40 -8.68 13.48
N ALA A 62 -8.00 -9.13 12.28
CA ALA A 62 -7.90 -10.55 11.92
C ALA A 62 -6.56 -10.87 11.23
N PRO A 63 -5.46 -11.04 11.99
CA PRO A 63 -4.12 -11.22 11.43
C PRO A 63 -3.96 -12.52 10.62
N ASP A 64 -4.79 -13.51 10.91
CA ASP A 64 -4.90 -14.85 10.31
C ASP A 64 -5.65 -14.87 8.96
N VAL A 65 -6.45 -13.83 8.67
CA VAL A 65 -7.13 -13.71 7.39
C VAL A 65 -6.14 -13.21 6.32
N PRO A 66 -6.14 -13.79 5.11
CA PRO A 66 -5.36 -13.26 4.00
C PRO A 66 -5.84 -11.84 3.70
N VAL A 67 -4.94 -10.87 3.88
CA VAL A 67 -5.17 -9.49 3.48
C VAL A 67 -5.04 -9.46 1.98
N VAL A 68 -6.17 -9.41 1.28
CA VAL A 68 -6.19 -9.16 -0.15
C VAL A 68 -6.19 -7.65 -0.32
N THR A 69 -5.17 -7.15 -1.03
CA THR A 69 -5.17 -5.75 -1.45
C THR A 69 -6.45 -5.50 -2.25
N PRO A 70 -7.30 -4.55 -1.84
CA PRO A 70 -8.53 -4.27 -2.57
C PRO A 70 -8.18 -3.90 -4.00
N THR A 71 -9.00 -4.31 -4.97
CA THR A 71 -8.76 -3.98 -6.38
C THR A 71 -10.08 -3.88 -7.10
N ILE A 72 -10.15 -3.00 -8.10
CA ILE A 72 -11.31 -2.91 -8.96
C ILE A 72 -11.36 -4.01 -10.02
N ARG A 73 -10.29 -4.81 -10.18
CA ARG A 73 -10.21 -5.86 -11.22
C ARG A 73 -11.32 -6.90 -11.08
N ASP A 74 -11.68 -7.25 -9.86
CA ASP A 74 -12.75 -8.22 -9.57
C ASP A 74 -14.14 -7.69 -9.96
N LEU A 75 -14.29 -6.37 -10.08
CA LEU A 75 -15.54 -5.74 -10.51
C LEU A 75 -15.80 -5.92 -12.00
N LYS A 76 -14.77 -6.23 -12.81
CA LYS A 76 -14.91 -6.46 -14.25
C LYS A 76 -15.89 -7.59 -14.57
N GLN A 77 -15.95 -8.61 -13.73
CA GLN A 77 -16.86 -9.75 -13.91
C GLN A 77 -18.24 -9.51 -13.30
N ARG A 78 -18.36 -8.50 -12.43
CA ARG A 78 -19.57 -8.23 -11.62
C ARG A 78 -20.40 -7.08 -12.17
N LEU A 79 -19.78 -6.19 -12.96
CA LEU A 79 -20.42 -5.02 -13.54
C LEU A 79 -20.63 -5.20 -15.05
N PRO A 80 -21.66 -4.56 -15.63
CA PRO A 80 -21.76 -4.41 -17.07
C PRO A 80 -20.48 -3.77 -17.64
N VAL A 81 -20.14 -4.14 -18.88
CA VAL A 81 -18.91 -3.66 -19.55
C VAL A 81 -18.86 -2.14 -19.61
N LEU A 82 -20.00 -1.49 -19.85
CA LEU A 82 -20.09 -0.03 -19.93
C LEU A 82 -19.76 0.62 -18.59
N ASP A 83 -20.38 0.16 -17.50
CA ASP A 83 -20.19 0.71 -16.15
C ASP A 83 -18.74 0.48 -15.67
N TYR A 84 -18.18 -0.69 -15.96
CA TYR A 84 -16.78 -0.97 -15.67
C TYR A 84 -15.84 -0.04 -16.47
N GLY A 85 -16.16 0.22 -17.74
CA GLY A 85 -15.42 1.17 -18.57
C GLY A 85 -15.45 2.58 -17.98
N GLN A 86 -16.62 3.06 -17.55
CA GLN A 86 -16.76 4.36 -16.89
C GLN A 86 -15.95 4.43 -15.59
N LEU A 87 -15.96 3.35 -14.80
CA LEU A 87 -15.19 3.25 -13.57
C LEU A 87 -13.68 3.36 -13.82
N VAL A 88 -13.20 2.70 -14.87
CA VAL A 88 -11.79 2.75 -15.30
C VAL A 88 -11.42 4.16 -15.79
N THR A 89 -12.28 4.80 -16.60
CA THR A 89 -12.05 6.19 -17.04
C THR A 89 -11.95 7.13 -15.84
N LEU A 90 -12.87 7.03 -14.87
CA LEU A 90 -12.84 7.85 -13.66
C LEU A 90 -11.54 7.66 -12.85
N ARG A 91 -11.08 6.41 -12.71
CA ARG A 91 -9.79 6.10 -12.08
C ARG A 91 -8.65 6.80 -12.83
N ASP A 92 -8.60 6.66 -14.15
CA ASP A 92 -7.51 7.21 -14.95
C ASP A 92 -7.49 8.74 -14.90
N ASP A 93 -8.67 9.38 -14.90
CA ASP A 93 -8.79 10.83 -14.75
C ASP A 93 -8.32 11.33 -13.37
N LEU A 94 -8.71 10.64 -12.28
CA LEU A 94 -8.27 10.99 -10.93
C LEU A 94 -6.76 10.85 -10.72
N TYR A 95 -6.15 9.85 -11.38
CA TYR A 95 -4.72 9.54 -11.25
C TYR A 95 -3.88 10.02 -12.43
N ARG A 96 -4.43 10.89 -13.29
CA ARG A 96 -3.76 11.40 -14.50
C ARG A 96 -2.41 12.06 -14.24
N HIS A 97 -2.19 12.57 -13.04
CA HIS A 97 -0.96 13.27 -12.64
C HIS A 97 0.14 12.33 -12.13
N VAL A 98 -0.15 11.03 -12.01
CA VAL A 98 0.79 10.01 -11.55
C VAL A 98 0.89 8.82 -12.50
N LEU A 99 0.29 8.96 -13.70
CA LEU A 99 0.26 7.97 -14.77
C LEU A 99 0.57 8.64 -16.11
N GLY A 100 1.08 7.85 -17.07
CA GLY A 100 1.30 8.32 -18.44
C GLY A 100 2.57 9.13 -18.70
N PHE A 101 3.49 9.24 -17.73
CA PHE A 101 4.81 9.83 -17.97
C PHE A 101 5.64 8.95 -18.90
N GLN A 102 6.41 9.58 -19.81
CA GLN A 102 7.33 8.90 -20.71
C GLN A 102 8.41 8.12 -19.96
N ASP A 103 8.94 8.70 -18.87
CA ASP A 103 9.84 8.00 -17.97
C ASP A 103 9.02 7.24 -16.93
N ALA A 104 9.07 5.91 -17.01
CA ALA A 104 8.31 4.99 -16.17
C ALA A 104 8.57 5.17 -14.66
N ARG A 105 9.71 5.77 -14.26
CA ARG A 105 10.06 5.99 -12.85
C ARG A 105 9.19 7.04 -12.16
N PHE A 106 8.54 7.92 -12.93
CA PHE A 106 7.59 8.91 -12.39
C PHE A 106 6.15 8.39 -12.35
N ASN A 107 5.90 7.20 -12.90
CA ASN A 107 4.58 6.58 -12.85
C ASN A 107 4.41 5.78 -11.56
N VAL A 108 3.25 5.92 -10.92
CA VAL A 108 2.83 5.04 -9.82
C VAL A 108 2.37 3.71 -10.43
N SER A 109 2.70 2.60 -9.75
CA SER A 109 2.26 1.26 -10.18
C SER A 109 0.73 1.19 -10.27
N LEU A 110 0.21 0.58 -11.34
CA LEU A 110 -1.22 0.41 -11.55
C LEU A 110 -1.88 -0.39 -10.43
N ASP A 111 -1.16 -1.33 -9.79
CA ASP A 111 -1.68 -2.06 -8.64
C ASP A 111 -1.93 -1.14 -7.43
N VAL A 112 -1.07 -0.13 -7.23
CA VAL A 112 -1.23 0.88 -6.16
C VAL A 112 -2.38 1.82 -6.48
N VAL A 113 -2.52 2.23 -7.75
CA VAL A 113 -3.66 3.03 -8.21
C VAL A 113 -4.97 2.27 -8.01
N ASP A 114 -5.04 1.02 -8.48
CA ASP A 114 -6.22 0.15 -8.31
C ASP A 114 -6.57 -0.03 -6.83
N ALA A 115 -5.57 -0.20 -5.96
CA ALA A 115 -5.77 -0.40 -4.52
C ALA A 115 -6.31 0.84 -3.81
N THR A 116 -5.69 1.99 -4.07
CA THR A 116 -6.12 3.26 -3.47
C THR A 116 -7.49 3.68 -3.98
N PHE A 117 -7.76 3.49 -5.27
CA PHE A 117 -9.07 3.76 -5.85
C PHE A 117 -10.15 2.79 -5.35
N ALA A 118 -9.87 1.50 -5.24
CA ALA A 118 -10.80 0.54 -4.66
C ALA A 118 -11.11 0.87 -3.18
N SER A 119 -10.10 1.26 -2.40
CA SER A 119 -10.29 1.71 -1.02
C SER A 119 -11.17 2.95 -0.93
N LEU A 120 -10.98 3.93 -1.83
CA LEU A 120 -11.84 5.11 -1.94
C LEU A 120 -13.31 4.71 -2.16
N LEU A 121 -13.58 3.78 -3.08
CA LEU A 121 -14.94 3.31 -3.36
C LEU A 121 -15.57 2.60 -2.15
N MET A 122 -14.80 1.75 -1.45
CA MET A 122 -15.26 1.05 -0.26
C MET A 122 -15.70 1.99 0.86
N HIS A 123 -15.08 3.17 0.95
CA HIS A 123 -15.34 4.16 2.00
C HIS A 123 -16.03 5.42 1.48
N LEU A 124 -16.54 5.41 0.25
CA LEU A 124 -17.05 6.60 -0.43
C LEU A 124 -18.15 7.29 0.36
N GLU A 125 -19.07 6.51 0.94
CA GLU A 125 -20.20 7.03 1.70
C GLU A 125 -19.76 7.70 3.01
N THR A 126 -18.78 7.11 3.69
CA THR A 126 -18.16 7.69 4.88
C THR A 126 -17.45 8.99 4.53
N ILE A 127 -16.70 9.02 3.43
CA ILE A 127 -15.98 10.21 2.95
C ILE A 127 -16.97 11.29 2.52
N ARG A 128 -18.05 10.94 1.83
CA ARG A 128 -19.12 11.86 1.43
C ARG A 128 -19.74 12.53 2.64
N THR A 129 -20.16 11.73 3.62
CA THR A 129 -20.75 12.23 4.88
C THR A 129 -19.78 13.11 5.65
N ALA A 130 -18.52 12.70 5.77
CA ALA A 130 -17.48 13.51 6.41
C ALA A 130 -17.23 14.82 5.67
N THR A 131 -17.27 14.81 4.34
CA THR A 131 -17.08 16.00 3.49
C THR A 131 -18.26 16.97 3.61
N GLU A 132 -19.49 16.47 3.65
CA GLU A 132 -20.69 17.28 3.87
C GLU A 132 -20.66 17.95 5.25
N ASN A 133 -20.30 17.20 6.29
CA ASN A 133 -20.11 17.73 7.65
C ASN A 133 -18.93 18.73 7.73
N ALA A 134 -17.87 18.47 6.98
CA ALA A 134 -16.70 19.34 6.88
C ALA A 134 -17.03 20.66 6.18
N ARG A 135 -17.84 20.66 5.10
CA ARG A 135 -18.30 21.88 4.42
C ARG A 135 -19.19 22.75 5.31
N ALA A 136 -19.88 22.17 6.28
CA ALA A 136 -20.62 22.91 7.30
C ALA A 136 -19.71 23.50 8.41
N ASN A 137 -18.45 23.05 8.52
CA ASN A 137 -17.49 23.50 9.51
C ASN A 137 -16.50 24.54 8.92
N SER A 138 -16.45 25.73 9.51
CA SER A 138 -15.57 26.85 9.12
C SER A 138 -14.06 26.51 9.08
N PHE A 139 -13.66 25.42 9.73
CA PHE A 139 -12.28 24.93 9.76
C PHE A 139 -11.77 24.42 8.42
N VAL A 140 -12.63 23.78 7.60
CA VAL A 140 -12.23 23.23 6.30
C VAL A 140 -12.04 24.33 5.27
N SER A 141 -12.84 25.40 5.34
CA SER A 141 -12.62 26.62 4.57
C SER A 141 -11.26 27.26 4.87
N ARG A 142 -10.80 27.21 6.13
CA ARG A 142 -9.47 27.72 6.51
C ARG A 142 -8.34 26.88 5.94
N TYR A 143 -8.43 25.55 6.01
CA TYR A 143 -7.41 24.67 5.41
C TYR A 143 -7.33 24.80 3.88
N LEU A 144 -8.48 24.87 3.21
CA LEU A 144 -8.54 25.14 1.77
C LEU A 144 -7.93 26.49 1.42
N HIS A 145 -8.22 27.52 2.22
CA HIS A 145 -7.63 28.84 2.03
C HIS A 145 -6.10 28.84 2.18
N GLU A 146 -5.57 28.21 3.24
CA GLU A 146 -4.11 28.12 3.43
C GLU A 146 -3.43 27.25 2.37
N LEU A 147 -4.09 26.18 1.91
CA LEU A 147 -3.60 25.38 0.79
C LEU A 147 -3.54 26.20 -0.51
N GLN A 148 -4.62 26.90 -0.85
CA GLN A 148 -4.67 27.78 -2.02
C GLN A 148 -3.63 28.89 -1.94
N ARG A 149 -3.43 29.47 -0.75
CA ARG A 149 -2.39 30.46 -0.49
C ARG A 149 -0.99 29.88 -0.68
N GLY A 150 -0.74 28.67 -0.18
CA GLY A 150 0.53 27.96 -0.36
C GLY A 150 0.82 27.63 -1.83
N ILE A 151 -0.19 27.17 -2.56
CA ILE A 151 -0.11 26.93 -4.01
C ILE A 151 0.21 28.23 -4.76
N ALA A 152 -0.51 29.32 -4.47
CA ALA A 152 -0.27 30.61 -5.11
C ALA A 152 1.13 31.16 -4.84
N ALA A 153 1.61 31.09 -3.59
CA ALA A 153 2.97 31.49 -3.23
C ALA A 153 4.02 30.64 -3.96
N THR A 154 3.78 29.34 -4.08
CA THR A 154 4.68 28.41 -4.78
C THR A 154 4.71 28.71 -6.28
N ASN A 155 3.56 28.94 -6.91
CA ASN A 155 3.47 29.28 -8.33
C ASN A 155 4.14 30.62 -8.66
N SER A 156 4.00 31.62 -7.77
CA SER A 156 4.69 32.92 -7.87
C SER A 156 6.21 32.76 -7.78
N LEU A 157 6.71 31.93 -6.85
CA LEU A 157 8.14 31.61 -6.74
C LEU A 157 8.69 30.86 -7.96
N LEU A 158 7.85 30.07 -8.62
CA LEU A 158 8.20 29.31 -9.82
C LEU A 158 8.01 30.13 -11.12
N GLY A 159 7.52 31.37 -11.05
CA GLY A 159 7.29 32.23 -12.22
C GLY A 159 6.12 31.80 -13.12
N CYS A 160 5.23 30.92 -12.63
CA CYS A 160 4.00 30.53 -13.32
C CYS A 160 2.83 31.38 -12.81
N GLU A 161 2.81 32.67 -13.15
CA GLU A 161 1.58 33.45 -13.10
C GLU A 161 0.79 33.12 -14.38
N ASP A 162 -0.39 32.52 -14.20
CA ASP A 162 -1.40 32.20 -15.21
C ASP A 162 -1.10 31.00 -16.15
N MET A 163 -1.44 29.80 -15.66
CA MET A 163 -1.84 28.69 -16.53
C MET A 163 -3.08 27.97 -15.97
N LEU A 164 -4.15 28.74 -15.79
CA LEU A 164 -5.54 28.26 -15.78
C LEU A 164 -6.40 29.21 -16.61
#